data_AF-A0A7Y3UI25-F1
#
_entry.id   AF-A0A7Y3UI25-F1
#
_cell.length_a   1.000
_cell.length_b   1.000
_cell.length_c   1.000
_cell.angle_alpha   90.00
_cell.angle_beta   90.00
_cell.angle_gamma   90.00
#
_symmetry.space_group_name_H-M   'P 1'
#
loop_
_entity.id
_entity.type
_entity.pdbx_description
1 polymer ?
#
loop_
_entity_poly.entity_id
_entity_poly.type
_entity_poly.pdbx_seq_one_letter_code
_entity_poly.pdbx_strand_id
1 'polypeptide(L)'
;MRMLLEQTLEEVEQKGIELLTACNGEEAIECIKSAKPSLVFLDVMMPGMDGFEVCNRVKNEFGMTNIHILMLTARGEDCDKKRGKEVGVDSYMTKPFNPDDIVKKVVEILGLEKNMVI
;
A
#
# COMPACT_ATOMS: atom_id res chain seq x y z
N MET A 1 6.31 2.88 -12.11
CA MET A 1 6.23 2.58 -10.66
C MET A 1 5.55 1.24 -10.41
N ARG A 2 4.37 0.99 -10.98
CA ARG A 2 3.69 -0.32 -10.98
C ARG A 2 4.64 -1.50 -11.32
N MET A 3 5.36 -1.40 -12.44
CA MET A 3 6.33 -2.42 -12.87
C MET A 3 7.42 -2.75 -11.84
N LEU A 4 7.91 -1.76 -11.08
CA LEU A 4 8.92 -2.00 -10.05
C LEU A 4 8.33 -2.80 -8.88
N LEU A 5 7.13 -2.43 -8.43
CA LEU A 5 6.45 -3.13 -7.33
C LEU A 5 6.08 -4.55 -7.74
N GLU A 6 5.54 -4.74 -8.94
CA GLU A 6 5.24 -6.07 -9.49
C GLU A 6 6.51 -6.94 -9.53
N GLN A 7 7.58 -6.45 -10.18
CA GLN A 7 8.86 -7.18 -10.26
C GLN A 7 9.46 -7.49 -8.90
N THR A 8 9.42 -6.55 -7.97
CA THR A 8 9.99 -6.72 -6.62
C THR A 8 9.17 -7.72 -5.80
N LEU A 9 7.87 -7.82 -6.04
CA LEU A 9 6.95 -8.64 -5.25
C LEU A 9 6.71 -10.03 -5.84
N GLU A 10 7.10 -10.29 -7.11
CA GLU A 10 7.09 -11.63 -7.72
C GLU A 10 7.82 -12.67 -6.85
N GLU A 11 8.93 -12.32 -6.21
CA GLU A 11 9.66 -13.23 -5.31
C GLU A 11 8.85 -13.57 -4.04
N VAL A 12 7.93 -12.69 -3.64
CA VAL A 12 7.08 -12.87 -2.47
C VAL A 12 5.78 -13.60 -2.84
N GLU A 13 5.30 -13.52 -4.08
CA GLU A 13 4.15 -14.31 -4.58
C GLU A 13 4.38 -15.81 -4.41
N GLN A 14 5.63 -16.27 -4.61
CA GLN A 14 6.03 -17.67 -4.41
C GLN A 14 5.80 -18.17 -2.96
N LYS A 15 5.53 -17.27 -2.01
CA LYS A 15 5.21 -17.57 -0.61
C LYS A 15 3.71 -17.65 -0.33
N GLY A 16 2.87 -17.75 -1.38
CA GLY A 16 1.41 -17.81 -1.25
C GLY A 16 0.75 -16.46 -1.07
N ILE A 17 1.39 -15.38 -1.55
CA ILE A 17 0.83 -14.04 -1.58
C ILE A 17 0.22 -13.80 -2.95
N GLU A 18 -1.03 -13.35 -2.97
CA GLU A 18 -1.69 -12.92 -4.19
C GLU A 18 -1.47 -11.41 -4.38
N LEU A 19 -0.94 -11.02 -5.55
CA LEU A 19 -0.81 -9.61 -5.91
C LEU A 19 -2.00 -9.17 -6.74
N LEU A 20 -2.65 -8.10 -6.29
CA LEU A 20 -3.72 -7.43 -7.03
C LEU A 20 -3.28 -6.01 -7.37
N THR A 21 -3.73 -5.54 -8.53
CA THR A 21 -3.39 -4.19 -9.01
C THR A 21 -4.63 -3.43 -9.40
N ALA A 22 -4.57 -2.13 -9.19
CA ALA A 22 -5.59 -1.18 -9.61
C ALA A 22 -4.91 0.01 -10.30
N CYS A 23 -5.59 0.63 -11.27
CA CYS A 23 -5.04 1.70 -12.08
C CYS A 23 -5.45 3.10 -11.58
N ASN A 24 -6.43 3.20 -10.68
CA ASN A 24 -6.93 4.45 -10.09
C ASN A 24 -7.62 4.19 -8.74
N GLY A 25 -8.10 5.26 -8.09
CA GLY A 25 -8.73 5.18 -6.78
C GLY A 25 -10.07 4.43 -6.78
N GLU A 26 -10.88 4.56 -7.84
CA GLU A 26 -12.15 3.83 -7.99
C GLU A 26 -11.92 2.32 -8.09
N GLU A 27 -11.03 1.88 -8.97
CA GLU A 27 -10.66 0.48 -9.12
C GLU A 27 -10.02 -0.07 -7.84
N ALA A 28 -9.20 0.74 -7.16
CA ALA A 28 -8.61 0.36 -5.88
C ALA A 28 -9.69 0.08 -4.82
N ILE A 29 -10.72 0.92 -4.73
CA ILE A 29 -11.85 0.69 -3.82
C ILE A 29 -12.60 -0.60 -4.15
N GLU A 30 -12.86 -0.86 -5.43
CA GLU A 30 -13.55 -2.09 -5.87
C GLU A 30 -12.72 -3.33 -5.53
N CYS A 31 -11.42 -3.33 -5.85
CA CYS A 31 -10.49 -4.39 -5.50
C CYS A 31 -10.43 -4.61 -3.99
N ILE A 32 -10.29 -3.56 -3.19
CA ILE A 32 -10.21 -3.66 -1.73
C ILE A 32 -11.49 -4.27 -1.15
N LYS A 33 -12.65 -3.84 -1.62
CA LYS A 33 -13.94 -4.36 -1.13
C LYS A 33 -14.15 -5.82 -1.48
N SER A 34 -13.71 -6.22 -2.68
CA SER A 34 -13.87 -7.59 -3.17
C SER A 34 -12.87 -8.55 -2.52
N ALA A 35 -11.58 -8.22 -2.57
CA ALA A 35 -10.50 -9.11 -2.15
C ALA A 35 -10.16 -9.01 -0.65
N LYS A 36 -10.49 -7.90 0.01
CA LYS A 36 -10.16 -7.62 1.42
C LYS A 36 -8.68 -7.90 1.74
N PRO A 37 -7.74 -7.25 1.04
CA PRO A 37 -6.31 -7.53 1.18
C PRO A 37 -5.79 -7.17 2.59
N SER A 38 -4.72 -7.84 3.01
CA SER A 38 -4.05 -7.51 4.28
C SER A 38 -3.18 -6.24 4.19
N LEU A 39 -2.65 -5.92 3.01
CA LEU A 39 -1.78 -4.78 2.75
C LEU A 39 -2.13 -4.14 1.40
N VAL A 40 -2.20 -2.81 1.38
CA VAL A 40 -2.40 -2.00 0.19
C VAL A 40 -1.25 -0.99 0.07
N PHE A 41 -0.55 -1.04 -1.06
CA PHE A 41 0.33 0.03 -1.51
C PHE A 41 -0.51 1.07 -2.25
N LEU A 42 -0.55 2.31 -1.76
CA LEU A 42 -1.46 3.33 -2.28
C LEU A 42 -0.72 4.61 -2.63
N ASP A 43 -0.74 5.02 -3.90
CA ASP A 43 -0.17 6.31 -4.29
C ASP A 43 -0.99 7.46 -3.71
N VAL A 44 -0.32 8.44 -3.08
CA VAL A 44 -0.94 9.70 -2.69
C VAL A 44 -1.48 10.43 -3.91
N MET A 45 -0.67 10.53 -4.97
CA MET A 45 -0.94 11.36 -6.13
C MET A 45 -1.53 10.52 -7.26
N MET A 46 -2.85 10.48 -7.34
CA MET A 46 -3.60 9.85 -8.42
C MET A 46 -4.57 10.85 -9.06
N PRO A 47 -4.75 10.84 -10.39
CA PRO A 47 -5.77 11.67 -11.03
C PRO A 47 -7.18 11.29 -10.58
N GLY A 48 -8.04 12.29 -10.38
CA GLY A 48 -9.40 12.06 -9.89
C GLY A 48 -9.41 11.92 -8.38
N MET A 49 -9.41 10.68 -7.89
CA MET A 49 -9.42 10.37 -6.46
C MET A 49 -8.00 10.14 -5.94
N ASP A 50 -7.58 10.97 -4.98
CA ASP A 50 -6.26 10.85 -4.36
C ASP A 50 -6.20 9.71 -3.33
N GLY A 51 -4.99 9.30 -2.94
CA GLY A 51 -4.82 8.19 -2.01
C GLY A 51 -5.38 8.46 -0.61
N PHE A 52 -5.47 9.71 -0.17
CA PHE A 52 -6.05 10.03 1.13
C PHE A 52 -7.57 9.84 1.11
N GLU A 53 -8.24 10.17 0.02
CA GLU A 53 -9.67 9.93 -0.15
C GLU A 53 -9.98 8.43 -0.19
N VAL A 54 -9.20 7.65 -0.94
CA VAL A 54 -9.31 6.18 -0.91
C VAL A 54 -9.11 5.66 0.52
N CYS A 55 -8.07 6.12 1.22
CA CYS A 55 -7.79 5.72 2.60
C CYS A 55 -8.97 6.04 3.55
N ASN A 56 -9.51 7.26 3.46
CA ASN A 56 -10.66 7.68 4.26
C ASN A 56 -11.88 6.79 4.02
N ARG A 57 -12.19 6.50 2.75
CA ARG A 57 -13.31 5.63 2.40
C ARG A 57 -13.12 4.22 2.98
N VAL A 58 -11.93 3.65 2.85
CA VAL A 58 -11.63 2.30 3.35
C VAL A 58 -11.70 2.23 4.88
N LYS A 59 -11.05 3.16 5.57
CA LYS A 59 -10.90 3.12 7.03
C LYS A 59 -12.13 3.65 7.77
N ASN A 60 -12.64 4.81 7.36
CA ASN A 60 -13.68 5.53 8.09
C ASN A 60 -15.09 5.26 7.54
N GLU A 61 -15.28 5.20 6.22
CA GLU A 61 -16.62 4.98 5.65
C GLU A 61 -17.01 3.49 5.61
N PHE A 62 -16.08 2.62 5.19
CA PHE A 62 -16.33 1.17 5.10
C PHE A 62 -15.96 0.43 6.40
N GLY A 63 -15.24 1.07 7.32
CA GLY A 63 -14.84 0.49 8.60
C GLY A 63 -13.83 -0.65 8.48
N MET A 64 -13.07 -0.74 7.39
CA MET A 64 -12.12 -1.83 7.12
C MET A 64 -10.77 -1.59 7.80
N THR A 65 -10.78 -1.53 9.14
CA THR A 65 -9.59 -1.15 9.94
C THR A 65 -8.45 -2.17 9.88
N ASN A 66 -8.74 -3.43 9.58
CA ASN A 66 -7.75 -4.52 9.53
C ASN A 66 -6.83 -4.47 8.30
N ILE A 67 -7.18 -3.68 7.28
CA ILE A 67 -6.38 -3.54 6.06
C ILE A 67 -5.26 -2.56 6.33
N HIS A 68 -4.00 -2.96 6.18
CA HIS A 68 -2.87 -2.06 6.33
C HIS A 68 -2.69 -1.21 5.06
N ILE A 69 -2.79 0.11 5.16
CA ILE A 69 -2.59 1.05 4.05
C ILE A 69 -1.21 1.71 4.19
N LEU A 70 -0.33 1.39 3.25
CA LEU A 70 0.99 1.98 3.10
C LEU A 70 0.97 3.00 1.97
N MET A 71 1.05 4.28 2.34
CA MET A 71 0.98 5.41 1.40
C MET A 71 2.33 5.67 0.74
N LEU A 72 2.32 5.82 -0.58
CA LEU A 72 3.48 6.08 -1.42
C LEU A 72 3.57 7.57 -1.75
N THR A 73 4.61 8.26 -1.28
CA THR A 73 4.68 9.73 -1.32
C THR A 73 5.92 10.22 -2.07
N ALA A 74 5.93 11.45 -2.60
CA ALA A 74 7.14 12.02 -3.20
C ALA A 74 8.09 12.59 -2.13
N ARG A 75 9.40 12.62 -2.42
CA ARG A 75 10.38 13.24 -1.53
C ARG A 75 10.16 14.75 -1.46
N GLY A 76 10.09 15.29 -0.24
CA GLY A 76 9.86 16.72 -0.01
C GLY A 76 8.38 17.12 0.02
N GLU A 77 7.47 16.20 -0.27
CA GLU A 77 6.10 16.32 0.23
C GLU A 77 6.16 16.04 1.73
N ASP A 78 5.99 17.09 2.54
CA ASP A 78 5.41 16.92 3.86
C ASP A 78 4.02 16.32 3.61
N CYS A 79 4.00 14.99 3.48
CA CYS A 79 2.79 14.19 3.44
C CYS A 79 1.94 14.78 4.55
N ASP A 80 0.75 15.28 4.26
CA ASP A 80 -0.03 15.99 5.27
C ASP A 80 -0.33 15.00 6.40
N LYS A 81 0.57 14.95 7.40
CA LYS A 81 0.58 13.92 8.44
C LYS A 81 -0.65 14.08 9.31
N LYS A 82 -1.19 15.30 9.36
CA LYS A 82 -2.45 15.61 10.02
C LYS A 82 -3.60 14.96 9.23
N ARG A 83 -3.73 15.24 7.93
CA ARG A 83 -4.73 14.59 7.06
C ARG A 83 -4.59 13.06 7.10
N GLY A 84 -3.37 12.56 7.01
CA GLY A 84 -3.04 11.15 7.11
C GLY A 84 -3.53 10.48 8.38
N LYS A 85 -3.29 11.12 9.53
CA LYS A 85 -3.80 10.67 10.82
C LYS A 85 -5.32 10.71 10.91
N GLU A 86 -5.95 11.74 10.33
CA GLU A 86 -7.40 11.89 10.31
C GLU A 86 -8.08 10.80 9.45
N VAL A 87 -7.48 10.41 8.33
CA VAL A 87 -8.04 9.39 7.42
C VAL A 87 -7.63 7.95 7.77
N GLY A 88 -6.71 7.76 8.73
CA GLY A 88 -6.32 6.44 9.22
C GLY A 88 -5.20 5.76 8.43
N VAL A 89 -4.24 6.51 7.90
CA VAL A 89 -3.03 5.95 7.26
C VAL A 89 -2.19 5.20 8.29
N ASP A 90 -1.76 3.97 7.96
CA ASP A 90 -0.95 3.14 8.86
C ASP A 90 0.55 3.38 8.70
N SER A 91 1.03 3.54 7.47
CA SER A 91 2.45 3.82 7.21
C SER A 91 2.69 4.58 5.90
N TYR A 92 3.92 5.07 5.75
CA TYR A 92 4.35 5.81 4.57
C TYR A 92 5.65 5.22 4.03
N MET A 93 5.84 5.35 2.72
CA MET A 93 7.10 5.07 2.03
C MET A 93 7.36 6.16 0.99
N THR A 94 8.53 6.78 1.07
CA THR A 94 8.92 7.89 0.18
C THR A 94 9.56 7.38 -1.09
N LYS A 95 9.14 7.93 -2.24
CA LYS A 95 9.71 7.71 -3.57
C LYS A 95 11.04 8.47 -3.73
N PRO A 96 12.02 7.93 -4.48
CA PRO A 96 12.04 6.61 -5.10
C PRO A 96 12.32 5.51 -4.07
N PHE A 97 11.78 4.30 -4.30
CA PHE A 97 11.95 3.17 -3.40
C PHE A 97 13.13 2.28 -3.82
N ASN A 98 13.81 1.69 -2.84
CA ASN A 98 14.68 0.54 -3.06
C ASN A 98 13.84 -0.75 -3.01
N PRO A 99 13.96 -1.69 -3.97
CA PRO A 99 13.34 -3.01 -3.89
C PRO A 99 13.48 -3.71 -2.53
N ASP A 100 14.68 -3.65 -1.92
CA ASP A 100 14.94 -4.26 -0.61
C ASP A 100 14.06 -3.66 0.49
N ASP A 101 13.79 -2.36 0.43
CA ASP A 101 12.94 -1.67 1.39
C ASP A 101 11.47 -2.07 1.23
N ILE A 102 11.01 -2.30 0.00
CA ILE A 102 9.66 -2.80 -0.29
C ILE A 102 9.49 -4.18 0.33
N VAL A 103 10.37 -5.14 0.01
CA VAL A 103 10.30 -6.52 0.53
C VAL A 103 10.36 -6.52 2.05
N LYS A 104 11.29 -5.76 2.63
CA LYS A 104 11.43 -5.62 4.09
C LYS A 104 10.13 -5.14 4.72
N LYS A 105 9.46 -4.17 4.10
CA LYS A 105 8.23 -3.59 4.63
C LYS A 105 7.04 -4.54 4.53
N VAL A 106 6.92 -5.29 3.43
CA VAL A 106 5.92 -6.35 3.29
C VAL A 106 6.10 -7.41 4.35
N VAL A 107 7.33 -7.90 4.54
CA VAL A 107 7.65 -8.93 5.53
C VAL A 107 7.36 -8.45 6.95
N GLU A 108 7.72 -7.20 7.27
CA GLU A 108 7.44 -6.57 8.57
C GLU A 108 5.93 -6.47 8.83
N ILE A 109 5.15 -5.97 7.86
CA ILE A 109 3.71 -5.71 8.03
C ILE A 109 2.90 -7.01 8.05
N LEU A 110 3.20 -7.94 7.14
CA LEU A 110 2.48 -9.20 7.03
C LEU A 110 2.97 -10.26 8.02
N GLY A 111 4.00 -9.96 8.82
CA GLY A 111 4.54 -10.88 9.82
C GLY A 111 5.13 -12.15 9.21
N LEU A 112 5.70 -12.06 8.02
CA LEU A 112 6.29 -13.21 7.33
C LEU A 112 7.65 -13.56 7.95
N GLU A 113 7.99 -14.84 8.04
CA GLU A 113 9.30 -15.25 8.52
C GLU A 113 10.39 -14.85 7.50
N LYS A 114 11.38 -14.06 7.93
CA LYS A 114 12.64 -13.88 7.20
C LYS A 114 13.45 -15.17 7.29
N ASN A 115 13.09 -16.18 6.51
CA ASN A 115 14.06 -17.21 6.18
C ASN A 115 15.05 -16.62 5.18
N MET A 116 16.12 -16.07 5.76
CA MET A 116 17.31 -15.52 5.13
C MET A 116 17.97 -16.64 4.34
N VAL A 117 17.76 -16.68 3.03
CA VAL A 117 18.62 -17.47 2.14
C VAL A 117 19.78 -16.56 1.76
N ILE A 118 20.96 -16.93 2.22
CA ILE A 118 22.25 -16.41 1.77
C ILE A 118 22.64 -17.15 0.50
#